data_AF-A0A1Q9NC09-F1
#
_entry.id   AF-A0A1Q9NC09-F1
#
_cell.length_a   1.000
_cell.length_b   1.000
_cell.length_c   1.000
_cell.angle_alpha   90.00
_cell.angle_beta   90.00
_cell.angle_gamma   90.00
#
_symmetry.space_group_name_H-M   'P 1'
#
loop_
_entity.id
_entity.type
_entity.pdbx_description
1 polymer ?
#
loop_
_entity_poly.entity_id
_entity_poly.type
_entity_poly.pdbx_seq_one_letter_code
_entity_poly.pdbx_strand_id
1 'polypeptide(L)'
;MEVKKISIGKIIAVFFGIVFVFASIGMLFGGTAIIVVNEALSDSEGFISTPSYQIQDSSAVAIVVDSFELSNSDPDLDPNVRRWVNIDYNPGDFVKIKIKAKGMFIGIADSSDLLTYVGNVRYLNIVNIGFDSIEYTIENPGLTSNLTSTPPMTQSDFTWIVKSESGELLWSPEGDIIGQELAIVVMNLDGSPGIFTQVSAGAQIPFLGALGIGLLVFGIIFLFLAIILFVIAAKGKRKPRIERYRIYKDHVAPIVKSDHPDVRFCANCGSQLDRDSRFCSSCGEPTISDGIPSSKAQVSDIRSQDQAQLTGTPQLPQNSYVIADWWTRFWAWLIDIIIINMIIESFRWTLIAFTSNWGFITDSFFFSVGFSINGLAMLIYFTYAEGNYGTTLGKQALGLVVIKENGEKSTFGESAISAVGKAFLLPIDIIVGYFMQDPPVGQRIPLNQRLFQRISKNVTVFRPLPGSKPEGFLSAKIYG
;
A
#
# COMPACT_ATOMS: atom_id res chain seq x y z
N MET A 1 -32.37 -8.63 23.43
CA MET A 1 -31.71 -8.79 22.12
C MET A 1 -30.32 -9.37 22.37
N GLU A 2 -30.12 -10.65 22.10
CA GLU A 2 -28.78 -11.24 22.16
C GLU A 2 -27.91 -10.60 21.07
N VAL A 3 -27.01 -9.73 21.50
CA VAL A 3 -25.96 -9.16 20.65
C VAL A 3 -25.12 -10.35 20.17
N LYS A 4 -25.20 -10.66 18.87
CA LYS A 4 -24.36 -11.70 18.27
C LYS A 4 -22.92 -11.21 18.31
N LYS A 5 -22.21 -11.51 19.41
CA LYS A 5 -20.78 -11.24 19.59
C LYS A 5 -20.05 -11.82 18.38
N ILE A 6 -19.43 -10.95 17.58
CA ILE A 6 -18.44 -11.38 16.60
C ILE A 6 -17.34 -12.05 17.43
N SER A 7 -17.02 -13.32 17.12
CA SER A 7 -15.96 -13.98 17.85
C SER A 7 -14.66 -13.21 17.60
N ILE A 8 -13.94 -12.87 18.66
CA ILE A 8 -12.64 -12.17 18.61
C ILE A 8 -11.70 -12.83 17.60
N GLY A 9 -11.76 -14.16 17.48
CA GLY A 9 -11.00 -14.92 16.49
C GLY A 9 -11.25 -14.53 15.03
N LYS A 10 -12.44 -14.03 14.65
CA LYS A 10 -12.70 -13.56 13.29
C LYS A 10 -12.04 -12.22 12.99
N ILE A 11 -12.02 -11.32 13.97
CA ILE A 11 -11.37 -10.01 13.85
C ILE A 11 -9.86 -10.22 13.71
N ILE A 12 -9.29 -11.09 14.55
CA ILE A 12 -7.88 -11.48 14.49
C ILE A 12 -7.54 -12.12 13.14
N ALA A 13 -8.37 -13.05 12.65
CA ALA A 13 -8.13 -13.71 11.36
C ALA A 13 -8.12 -12.71 10.19
N VAL A 14 -9.04 -11.74 10.16
CA VAL A 14 -9.08 -10.71 9.10
C VAL A 14 -7.87 -9.78 9.19
N PHE A 15 -7.49 -9.35 10.38
CA PHE A 15 -6.33 -8.49 10.59
C PHE A 15 -5.03 -9.15 10.08
N PHE A 16 -4.73 -10.36 10.55
CA PHE A 16 -3.54 -11.08 10.10
C PHE A 16 -3.61 -11.47 8.62
N GLY A 17 -4.81 -11.75 8.10
CA GLY A 17 -5.01 -11.98 6.67
C GLY A 17 -4.59 -10.78 5.82
N ILE A 18 -4.94 -9.55 6.24
CA ILE A 18 -4.54 -8.32 5.54
C ILE A 18 -3.02 -8.13 5.60
N VAL A 19 -2.41 -8.31 6.77
CA VAL A 19 -0.95 -8.21 6.95
C VAL A 19 -0.22 -9.18 6.02
N PHE A 20 -0.69 -10.42 5.93
CA PHE A 20 -0.11 -11.43 5.04
C PHE A 20 -0.29 -11.13 3.56
N VAL A 21 -1.40 -10.50 3.14
CA VAL A 21 -1.55 -10.03 1.74
C VAL A 21 -0.51 -8.98 1.40
N PHE A 22 -0.32 -7.95 2.24
CA PHE A 22 0.65 -6.90 1.95
C PHE A 22 2.09 -7.42 1.96
N ALA A 23 2.44 -8.27 2.93
CA ALA A 23 3.73 -8.93 2.97
C ALA A 23 3.95 -9.82 1.72
N SER A 24 2.95 -10.59 1.31
CA SER A 24 2.99 -11.43 0.11
C SER A 24 3.27 -10.62 -1.15
N ILE A 25 2.57 -9.50 -1.36
CA ILE A 25 2.77 -8.63 -2.52
C ILE A 25 4.23 -8.15 -2.57
N GLY A 26 4.76 -7.60 -1.47
CA GLY A 26 6.15 -7.14 -1.43
C GLY A 26 7.16 -8.24 -1.78
N MET A 27 6.97 -9.44 -1.21
CA MET A 27 7.85 -10.57 -1.47
C MET A 27 7.74 -11.09 -2.91
N LEU A 28 6.53 -11.14 -3.48
CA LEU A 28 6.32 -11.61 -4.86
C LEU A 28 6.94 -10.65 -5.88
N PHE A 29 6.72 -9.34 -5.72
CA PHE A 29 7.32 -8.34 -6.62
C PHE A 29 8.84 -8.28 -6.44
N GLY A 30 9.33 -8.27 -5.20
CA GLY A 30 10.77 -8.27 -4.90
C GLY A 30 11.48 -9.51 -5.43
N GLY A 31 10.95 -10.71 -5.16
CA GLY A 31 11.50 -11.97 -5.65
C GLY A 31 11.52 -12.05 -7.18
N THR A 32 10.43 -11.59 -7.84
CA THR A 32 10.37 -11.54 -9.30
C THR A 32 11.42 -10.59 -9.87
N ALA A 33 11.53 -9.38 -9.31
CA ALA A 33 12.51 -8.39 -9.78
C ALA A 33 13.95 -8.92 -9.67
N ILE A 34 14.29 -9.57 -8.55
CA ILE A 34 15.62 -10.15 -8.35
C ILE A 34 15.92 -11.25 -9.39
N ILE A 35 14.97 -12.15 -9.64
CA ILE A 35 15.16 -13.20 -10.64
C ILE A 35 15.32 -12.61 -12.05
N VAL A 36 14.48 -11.64 -12.43
CA VAL A 36 14.56 -10.98 -13.73
C VAL A 36 15.90 -10.29 -13.91
N VAL A 37 16.36 -9.54 -12.91
CA VAL A 37 17.67 -8.86 -12.95
C VAL A 37 18.81 -9.87 -13.03
N ASN A 38 18.76 -10.92 -12.20
CA ASN A 38 19.77 -11.97 -12.21
C ASN A 38 19.85 -12.68 -13.57
N GLU A 39 18.71 -13.03 -14.17
CA GLU A 39 18.67 -13.70 -15.47
C GLU A 39 19.03 -12.76 -16.64
N ALA A 40 18.65 -11.48 -16.56
CA ALA A 40 18.91 -10.51 -17.62
C ALA A 40 20.37 -10.04 -17.66
N LEU A 41 21.04 -10.00 -16.51
CA LEU A 41 22.40 -9.44 -16.39
C LEU A 41 23.49 -10.49 -16.21
N SER A 42 23.17 -11.70 -15.74
CA SER A 42 24.17 -12.73 -15.51
C SER A 42 24.42 -13.56 -16.77
N ASP A 43 25.66 -14.00 -16.95
CA ASP A 43 26.02 -14.97 -17.98
C ASP A 43 25.61 -16.41 -17.60
N SER A 44 25.92 -17.39 -18.47
CA SER A 44 25.61 -18.81 -18.24
C SER A 44 26.28 -19.41 -17.00
N GLU A 45 27.31 -18.75 -16.47
CA GLU A 45 28.01 -19.15 -15.25
C GLU A 45 27.50 -18.40 -14.01
N GLY A 46 26.56 -17.45 -14.19
CA GLY A 46 25.96 -16.66 -13.14
C GLY A 46 26.78 -15.43 -12.73
N PHE A 47 27.67 -14.92 -13.60
CA PHE A 47 28.42 -13.69 -13.38
C PHE A 47 27.76 -12.51 -14.08
N ILE A 48 27.53 -11.43 -13.34
CA ILE A 48 27.18 -10.14 -13.90
C ILE A 48 28.49 -9.51 -14.38
N SER A 49 28.68 -9.46 -15.69
CA SER A 49 29.94 -9.03 -16.31
C SER A 49 29.77 -7.75 -17.11
N THR A 50 30.81 -6.91 -17.11
CA THR A 50 30.91 -5.78 -18.03
C THR A 50 31.14 -6.26 -19.47
N PRO A 51 30.84 -5.42 -20.48
CA PRO A 51 31.29 -5.69 -21.84
C PRO A 51 32.81 -5.86 -21.92
N SER A 52 33.27 -6.61 -22.91
CA SER A 52 34.70 -6.73 -23.19
C SER A 52 35.23 -5.45 -23.85
N TYR A 53 36.14 -4.74 -23.18
CA TYR A 53 36.78 -3.54 -23.71
C TYR A 53 38.12 -3.90 -24.37
N GLN A 54 38.33 -3.40 -25.60
CA GLN A 54 39.61 -3.53 -26.29
C GLN A 54 40.54 -2.44 -25.79
N ILE A 55 41.67 -2.81 -25.19
CA ILE A 55 42.71 -1.86 -24.79
C ILE A 55 43.94 -2.14 -25.65
N GLN A 56 44.40 -1.10 -26.35
CA GLN A 56 45.56 -1.14 -27.23
C GLN A 56 46.46 0.05 -26.93
N ASP A 57 47.63 -0.23 -26.36
CA ASP A 57 48.65 0.77 -26.10
C ASP A 57 50.04 0.14 -26.26
N SER A 58 50.81 0.63 -27.24
CA SER A 58 52.13 0.09 -27.57
C SER A 58 53.22 0.37 -26.54
N SER A 59 52.99 1.32 -25.63
CA SER A 59 54.01 1.86 -24.73
C SER A 59 53.68 1.62 -23.25
N ALA A 60 52.47 1.18 -22.92
CA ALA A 60 52.06 0.90 -21.55
C ALA A 60 52.58 -0.48 -21.14
N VAL A 61 53.06 -0.59 -19.91
CA VAL A 61 53.53 -1.86 -19.34
C VAL A 61 52.41 -2.57 -18.57
N ALA A 62 51.55 -1.79 -17.90
CA ALA A 62 50.44 -2.32 -17.11
C ALA A 62 49.15 -1.52 -17.28
N ILE A 63 48.02 -2.17 -17.04
CA ILE A 63 46.74 -1.54 -16.68
C ILE A 63 46.58 -1.74 -15.17
N VAL A 64 46.24 -0.67 -14.45
CA VAL A 64 46.11 -0.66 -13.00
C VAL A 64 44.75 -0.10 -12.61
N VAL A 65 44.11 -0.75 -11.64
CA VAL A 65 43.01 -0.17 -10.86
C VAL A 65 43.62 0.19 -9.51
N ASP A 66 43.77 1.49 -9.25
CA ASP A 66 44.65 2.02 -8.19
C ASP A 66 44.14 1.75 -6.77
N SER A 67 42.82 1.74 -6.56
CA SER A 67 42.25 1.62 -5.23
C SER A 67 40.82 1.09 -5.30
N PHE A 68 40.59 -0.04 -4.65
CA PHE A 68 39.26 -0.48 -4.28
C PHE A 68 39.31 -1.09 -2.88
N GLU A 69 38.30 -0.77 -2.08
CA GLU A 69 38.17 -1.29 -0.72
C GLU A 69 37.01 -2.29 -0.65
N LEU A 70 37.25 -3.41 0.01
CA LEU A 70 36.19 -4.32 0.43
C LEU A 70 35.73 -3.89 1.82
N SER A 71 34.67 -3.09 1.87
CA SER A 71 34.05 -2.69 3.13
C SER A 71 32.90 -3.64 3.51
N ASN A 72 32.92 -4.11 4.76
CA ASN A 72 31.82 -4.88 5.36
C ASN A 72 30.86 -4.01 6.18
N SER A 73 31.15 -2.70 6.30
CA SER A 73 30.32 -1.78 7.07
C SER A 73 30.27 -0.42 6.40
N ASP A 74 29.06 0.08 6.19
CA ASP A 74 28.87 1.48 5.83
C ASP A 74 29.42 2.36 6.98
N PRO A 75 30.45 3.20 6.73
CA PRO A 75 31.06 4.05 7.76
C PRO A 75 30.06 5.05 8.36
N ASP A 76 28.94 5.31 7.69
CA ASP A 76 27.87 6.20 8.15
C ASP A 76 26.85 5.49 9.09
N LEU A 77 27.00 4.19 9.33
CA LEU A 77 26.15 3.46 10.28
C LEU A 77 26.48 3.84 11.73
N ASP A 78 25.43 4.18 12.49
CA ASP A 78 25.51 4.48 13.93
C ASP A 78 26.30 3.38 14.68
N PRO A 79 27.26 3.74 15.56
CA PRO A 79 28.10 2.78 16.27
C PRO A 79 27.33 1.72 17.07
N ASN A 80 26.14 2.06 17.58
CA ASN A 80 25.28 1.12 18.28
C ASN A 80 24.64 0.14 17.30
N VAL A 81 24.18 0.59 16.13
CA VAL A 81 23.66 -0.31 15.08
C VAL A 81 24.77 -1.21 14.56
N ARG A 82 25.97 -0.63 14.32
CA ARG A 82 27.16 -1.34 13.88
C ARG A 82 27.48 -2.50 14.81
N ARG A 83 27.37 -2.33 16.13
CA ARG A 83 27.61 -3.40 17.12
C ARG A 83 26.62 -4.57 17.04
N TRP A 84 25.37 -4.33 16.64
CA TRP A 84 24.34 -5.37 16.52
C TRP A 84 24.34 -6.07 15.16
N VAL A 85 24.83 -5.39 14.12
CA VAL A 85 24.91 -5.90 12.74
C VAL A 85 26.34 -6.34 12.39
N ASN A 86 27.31 -6.21 13.32
CA ASN A 86 28.66 -6.73 13.15
C ASN A 86 28.60 -8.25 13.16
N ILE A 87 28.38 -8.81 11.99
CA ILE A 87 28.42 -10.23 11.78
C ILE A 87 29.69 -10.49 11.00
N ASP A 88 30.60 -11.21 11.65
CA ASP A 88 31.86 -11.63 11.07
C ASP A 88 31.53 -12.59 9.90
N TYR A 89 31.49 -12.04 8.69
CA TYR A 89 31.32 -12.82 7.48
C TYR A 89 32.50 -12.61 6.55
N ASN A 90 32.87 -13.67 5.83
CA ASN A 90 33.92 -13.62 4.83
C ASN A 90 33.32 -13.10 3.51
N PRO A 91 33.86 -12.03 2.88
CA PRO A 91 33.26 -11.48 1.66
C PRO A 91 33.18 -12.49 0.51
N GLY A 92 34.12 -13.45 0.45
CA GLY A 92 34.14 -14.55 -0.50
C GLY A 92 32.97 -15.52 -0.42
N ASP A 93 32.22 -15.55 0.69
CA ASP A 93 30.99 -16.32 0.80
C ASP A 93 29.84 -15.68 0.00
N PHE A 94 29.93 -14.38 -0.27
CA PHE A 94 28.86 -13.58 -0.87
C PHE A 94 29.17 -13.04 -2.25
N VAL A 95 30.45 -12.85 -2.59
CA VAL A 95 30.87 -12.31 -3.87
C VAL A 95 32.06 -13.11 -4.42
N LYS A 96 31.93 -13.55 -5.67
CA LYS A 96 33.07 -14.06 -6.46
C LYS A 96 33.39 -13.09 -7.57
N ILE A 97 34.65 -12.71 -7.68
CA ILE A 97 35.14 -11.76 -8.68
C ILE A 97 35.82 -12.54 -9.79
N LYS A 98 35.55 -12.14 -11.03
CA LYS A 98 36.09 -12.74 -12.24
C LYS A 98 36.70 -11.66 -13.12
N ILE A 99 37.95 -11.81 -13.49
CA ILE A 99 38.65 -10.88 -14.38
C ILE A 99 39.22 -11.68 -15.53
N LYS A 100 38.91 -11.26 -16.76
CA LYS A 100 39.47 -11.86 -17.98
C LYS A 100 40.30 -10.82 -18.71
N ALA A 101 41.52 -11.19 -19.02
CA ALA A 101 42.46 -10.44 -19.83
C ALA A 101 43.28 -11.43 -20.67
N LYS A 102 42.85 -11.67 -21.90
CA LYS A 102 43.38 -12.75 -22.74
C LYS A 102 44.89 -12.61 -22.93
N GLY A 103 45.65 -13.64 -22.51
CA GLY A 103 47.10 -13.71 -22.67
C GLY A 103 47.92 -12.82 -21.73
N MET A 104 47.27 -12.24 -20.70
CA MET A 104 47.91 -11.33 -19.76
C MET A 104 48.03 -11.97 -18.37
N PHE A 105 49.02 -11.50 -17.60
CA PHE A 105 49.07 -11.69 -16.17
C PHE A 105 48.02 -10.81 -15.48
N ILE A 106 47.35 -11.36 -14.48
CA ILE A 106 46.41 -10.62 -13.62
C ILE A 106 46.84 -10.83 -12.17
N GLY A 107 47.02 -9.75 -11.40
CA GLY A 107 47.42 -9.82 -10.00
C GLY A 107 46.65 -8.84 -9.13
N ILE A 108 46.40 -9.22 -7.88
CA ILE A 108 45.83 -8.36 -6.84
C ILE A 108 46.81 -8.32 -5.67
N ALA A 109 47.06 -7.13 -5.15
CA ALA A 109 47.92 -6.88 -4.00
C ALA A 109 47.43 -5.64 -3.23
N ASP A 110 48.09 -5.34 -2.11
CA ASP A 110 47.91 -4.06 -1.42
C ASP A 110 48.23 -2.90 -2.40
N SER A 111 47.41 -1.86 -2.35
CA SER A 111 47.54 -0.72 -3.27
C SER A 111 48.91 -0.05 -3.15
N SER A 112 49.42 0.14 -1.93
CA SER A 112 50.68 0.84 -1.70
C SER A 112 51.89 0.06 -2.26
N ASP A 113 51.89 -1.27 -2.08
CA ASP A 113 52.91 -2.15 -2.62
C ASP A 113 52.84 -2.21 -4.15
N LEU A 114 51.64 -2.35 -4.72
CA LEU A 114 51.45 -2.47 -6.16
C LEU A 114 51.80 -1.17 -6.90
N LEU A 115 51.39 -0.01 -6.37
CA LEU A 115 51.74 1.29 -6.95
C LEU A 115 53.23 1.57 -6.88
N THR A 116 53.91 1.11 -5.82
CA THR A 116 55.38 1.15 -5.73
C THR A 116 56.02 0.26 -6.79
N TYR A 117 55.45 -0.94 -7.01
CA TYR A 117 55.93 -1.91 -7.99
C TYR A 117 55.84 -1.37 -9.43
N VAL A 118 54.73 -0.75 -9.82
CA VAL A 118 54.52 -0.18 -11.17
C VAL A 118 54.93 1.29 -11.30
N GLY A 119 55.28 1.96 -10.19
CA GLY A 119 55.51 3.40 -10.14
C GLY A 119 56.69 3.91 -10.98
N ASN A 120 57.57 3.02 -11.42
CA ASN A 120 58.73 3.35 -12.28
C ASN A 120 58.52 3.00 -13.76
N VAL A 121 57.29 2.65 -14.15
CA VAL A 121 56.92 2.39 -15.55
C VAL A 121 55.70 3.20 -15.95
N ARG A 122 55.44 3.26 -17.27
CA ARG A 122 54.21 3.83 -17.81
C ARG A 122 53.09 2.81 -17.70
N TYR A 123 51.99 3.21 -17.06
CA TYR A 123 50.81 2.36 -16.90
C TYR A 123 49.52 3.15 -17.16
N LEU A 124 48.46 2.41 -17.49
CA LEU A 124 47.12 2.95 -17.67
C LEU A 124 46.38 2.80 -16.35
N ASN A 125 46.03 3.91 -15.70
CA ASN A 125 45.22 3.90 -14.50
C ASN A 125 43.74 4.00 -14.86
N ILE A 126 42.93 3.00 -14.47
CA ILE A 126 41.50 2.99 -14.72
C ILE A 126 40.80 3.85 -13.67
N VAL A 127 40.16 4.95 -14.12
CA VAL A 127 39.47 5.90 -13.25
C VAL A 127 38.00 5.54 -13.08
N ASN A 128 37.37 5.05 -14.15
CA ASN A 128 35.95 4.71 -14.13
C ASN A 128 35.64 3.54 -15.07
N ILE A 129 34.81 2.61 -14.60
CA ILE A 129 34.30 1.48 -15.36
C ILE A 129 32.77 1.59 -15.37
N GLY A 130 32.21 2.08 -16.49
CA GLY A 130 30.78 2.09 -16.73
C GLY A 130 30.33 0.85 -17.51
N PHE A 131 29.01 0.70 -17.70
CA PHE A 131 28.46 -0.31 -18.60
C PHE A 131 28.69 0.02 -20.08
N ASP A 132 28.83 1.31 -20.42
CA ASP A 132 28.96 1.76 -21.81
C ASP A 132 30.41 2.12 -22.20
N SER A 133 31.24 2.52 -21.24
CA SER A 133 32.60 2.99 -21.49
C SER A 133 33.55 2.74 -20.32
N ILE A 134 34.85 2.66 -20.63
CA ILE A 134 35.94 2.65 -19.66
C ILE A 134 36.78 3.92 -19.83
N GLU A 135 37.06 4.60 -18.72
CA GLU A 135 37.88 5.81 -18.68
C GLU A 135 39.20 5.52 -17.98
N TYR A 136 40.30 5.97 -18.58
CA TYR A 136 41.64 5.75 -18.06
C TYR A 136 42.55 6.98 -18.25
N THR A 137 43.49 7.14 -17.33
CA THR A 137 44.55 8.15 -17.36
C THR A 137 45.89 7.45 -17.60
N ILE A 138 46.81 8.13 -18.29
CA ILE A 138 48.16 7.62 -18.51
C ILE A 138 49.07 8.17 -17.41
N GLU A 139 49.59 7.27 -16.58
CA GLU A 139 50.55 7.61 -15.54
C GLU A 139 51.97 7.40 -16.03
N ASN A 140 52.89 8.25 -15.55
CA ASN A 140 54.30 8.27 -15.94
C ASN A 140 54.55 8.23 -17.47
N PRO A 141 53.95 9.13 -18.27
CA PRO A 141 53.99 9.05 -19.73
C PRO A 141 55.40 9.14 -20.35
N GLY A 142 56.39 9.66 -19.61
CA GLY A 142 57.79 9.76 -20.03
C GLY A 142 58.63 8.50 -19.82
N LEU A 143 58.10 7.47 -19.13
CA LEU A 143 58.81 6.23 -18.87
C LEU A 143 58.41 5.18 -19.93
N THR A 144 59.39 4.44 -20.46
CA THR A 144 59.17 3.36 -21.45
C THR A 144 59.99 2.11 -21.14
N SER A 145 60.56 2.04 -19.93
CA SER A 145 61.31 0.90 -19.45
C SER A 145 60.39 -0.27 -19.12
N ASN A 146 60.90 -1.49 -19.33
CA ASN A 146 60.23 -2.70 -18.88
C ASN A 146 60.32 -2.81 -17.35
N LEU A 147 59.45 -3.60 -16.73
CA LEU A 147 59.65 -4.11 -15.36
C LEU A 147 60.78 -5.17 -15.35
N THR A 148 61.97 -4.85 -15.87
CA THR A 148 63.08 -5.80 -16.00
C THR A 148 64.15 -5.57 -14.95
N SER A 149 64.06 -6.39 -13.90
CA SER A 149 65.18 -7.27 -13.55
C SER A 149 64.71 -8.67 -13.14
N THR A 150 63.42 -8.83 -12.81
CA THR A 150 62.77 -10.13 -12.58
C THR A 150 61.31 -10.05 -13.07
N PRO A 151 60.81 -11.05 -13.81
CA PRO A 151 59.39 -11.16 -14.10
C PRO A 151 58.57 -11.09 -12.80
N PRO A 152 57.33 -10.56 -12.82
CA PRO A 152 56.46 -10.44 -11.63
C PRO A 152 56.33 -11.71 -10.80
N MET A 153 56.59 -12.86 -11.45
CA MET A 153 56.47 -14.21 -10.92
C MET A 153 57.68 -14.69 -10.11
N THR A 154 58.84 -14.02 -10.24
CA THR A 154 60.13 -14.49 -9.69
C THR A 154 60.73 -13.55 -8.65
N GLN A 155 60.03 -12.46 -8.36
CA GLN A 155 60.45 -11.52 -7.32
C GLN A 155 60.05 -12.08 -5.95
N SER A 156 61.03 -12.53 -5.17
CA SER A 156 60.83 -13.02 -3.79
C SER A 156 60.27 -11.95 -2.85
N ASP A 157 60.41 -10.68 -3.23
CA ASP A 157 60.20 -9.53 -2.35
C ASP A 157 58.79 -8.94 -2.49
N PHE A 158 57.97 -9.44 -3.43
CA PHE A 158 56.60 -8.97 -3.66
C PHE A 158 55.58 -10.07 -3.38
N THR A 159 54.59 -9.79 -2.54
CA THR A 159 53.56 -10.74 -2.15
C THR A 159 52.23 -10.44 -2.84
N TRP A 160 51.80 -11.33 -3.73
CA TRP A 160 50.48 -11.26 -4.35
C TRP A 160 49.43 -11.86 -3.43
N ILE A 161 48.28 -11.20 -3.29
CA ILE A 161 47.10 -11.76 -2.60
C ILE A 161 46.50 -12.87 -3.47
N VAL A 162 46.31 -12.58 -4.75
CA VAL A 162 45.90 -13.57 -5.75
C VAL A 162 46.52 -13.21 -7.10
N LYS A 163 46.82 -14.22 -7.92
CA LYS A 163 47.38 -14.03 -9.26
C LYS A 163 46.93 -15.11 -10.22
N SER A 164 46.92 -14.77 -11.51
CA SER A 164 46.64 -15.70 -12.61
C SER A 164 47.52 -15.39 -13.82
N GLU A 165 47.97 -16.46 -14.47
CA GLU A 165 48.83 -16.44 -15.65
C GLU A 165 48.10 -16.86 -16.93
N SER A 166 46.90 -17.43 -16.79
CA SER A 166 46.10 -17.97 -17.89
C SER A 166 45.33 -16.89 -18.67
N GLY A 167 45.34 -15.64 -18.19
CA GLY A 167 44.47 -14.57 -18.66
C GLY A 167 43.05 -14.62 -18.11
N GLU A 168 42.80 -15.46 -17.10
CA GLU A 168 41.54 -15.52 -16.37
C GLU A 168 41.80 -15.69 -14.87
N LEU A 169 41.36 -14.72 -14.07
CA LEU A 169 41.45 -14.73 -12.61
C LEU A 169 40.06 -14.92 -12.04
N LEU A 170 39.87 -15.99 -11.27
CA LEU A 170 38.68 -16.19 -10.43
C LEU A 170 39.11 -16.07 -8.97
N TRP A 171 38.53 -15.11 -8.26
CA TRP A 171 38.90 -14.79 -6.89
C TRP A 171 37.67 -14.75 -5.99
N SER A 172 37.73 -15.47 -4.88
CA SER A 172 36.78 -15.36 -3.77
C SER A 172 37.55 -14.68 -2.64
N PRO A 173 37.20 -13.45 -2.22
CA PRO A 173 37.97 -12.75 -1.21
C PRO A 173 37.97 -13.51 0.12
N GLU A 174 39.13 -13.93 0.60
CA GLU A 174 39.30 -14.65 1.86
C GLU A 174 40.31 -13.95 2.79
N GLY A 175 40.09 -14.08 4.10
CA GLY A 175 41.00 -13.57 5.12
C GLY A 175 40.68 -12.16 5.58
N ASP A 176 41.59 -11.55 6.34
CA ASP A 176 41.41 -10.24 6.96
C ASP A 176 41.76 -9.10 5.99
N ILE A 177 41.14 -9.11 4.81
CA ILE A 177 41.34 -8.13 3.72
C ILE A 177 40.27 -7.02 3.72
N ILE A 178 39.36 -7.07 4.69
CA ILE A 178 38.29 -6.10 4.85
C ILE A 178 38.90 -4.78 5.37
N GLY A 179 38.56 -3.67 4.71
CA GLY A 179 39.12 -2.36 5.06
C GLY A 179 40.58 -2.15 4.66
N GLN A 180 41.15 -3.05 3.84
CA GLN A 180 42.42 -2.82 3.16
C GLN A 180 42.17 -2.19 1.78
N GLU A 181 43.04 -1.26 1.38
CA GLU A 181 43.06 -0.71 0.03
C GLU A 181 43.78 -1.69 -0.91
N LEU A 182 43.03 -2.25 -1.84
CA LEU A 182 43.55 -3.22 -2.79
C LEU A 182 43.71 -2.58 -4.17
N ALA A 183 44.67 -3.07 -4.93
CA ALA A 183 44.86 -2.70 -6.32
C ALA A 183 44.93 -3.93 -7.23
N ILE A 184 44.51 -3.76 -8.48
CA ILE A 184 44.54 -4.79 -9.51
C ILE A 184 45.51 -4.38 -10.60
N VAL A 185 46.35 -5.30 -11.06
CA VAL A 185 47.20 -5.10 -12.23
C VAL A 185 46.91 -6.13 -13.30
N VAL A 186 46.92 -5.67 -14.56
CA VAL A 186 46.92 -6.49 -15.76
C VAL A 186 48.11 -6.11 -16.62
N MET A 187 49.01 -7.05 -16.92
CA MET A 187 50.25 -6.77 -17.65
C MET A 187 50.75 -7.99 -18.41
N ASN A 188 51.75 -7.81 -19.29
CA ASN A 188 52.39 -8.94 -19.95
C ASN A 188 53.14 -9.81 -18.91
N LEU A 189 53.17 -11.13 -19.11
CA LEU A 189 53.83 -12.09 -18.20
C LEU A 189 55.32 -11.80 -17.99
N ASP A 190 55.97 -11.20 -18.99
CA ASP A 190 57.38 -10.82 -18.97
C ASP A 190 57.62 -9.36 -18.52
N GLY A 191 56.56 -8.61 -18.20
CA GLY A 191 56.65 -7.20 -17.83
C GLY A 191 57.10 -6.27 -18.97
N SER A 192 57.00 -6.73 -20.22
CA SER A 192 57.32 -5.94 -21.40
C SER A 192 56.23 -4.90 -21.74
N PRO A 193 56.58 -3.76 -22.36
CA PRO A 193 55.62 -2.77 -22.84
C PRO A 193 54.84 -3.29 -24.05
N GLY A 194 53.60 -2.83 -24.18
CA GLY A 194 52.70 -3.18 -25.27
C GLY A 194 51.53 -4.02 -24.80
N ILE A 195 50.39 -3.38 -24.53
CA ILE A 195 49.16 -4.02 -24.08
C ILE A 195 48.21 -4.10 -25.26
N PHE A 196 47.87 -5.33 -25.67
CA PHE A 196 46.93 -5.61 -26.75
C PHE A 196 45.97 -6.72 -26.31
N THR A 197 44.96 -6.36 -25.52
CA THR A 197 44.06 -7.37 -24.93
C THR A 197 42.62 -6.89 -24.81
N GLN A 198 41.73 -7.85 -24.58
CA GLN A 198 40.35 -7.61 -24.20
C GLN A 198 40.22 -7.83 -22.71
N VAL A 199 39.77 -6.79 -22.01
CA VAL A 199 39.55 -6.84 -20.56
C VAL A 199 38.05 -6.84 -20.28
N SER A 200 37.62 -7.75 -19.41
CA SER A 200 36.27 -7.74 -18.82
C SER A 200 36.34 -8.12 -17.35
N ALA A 201 35.51 -7.47 -16.54
CA ALA A 201 35.35 -7.80 -15.13
C ALA A 201 33.91 -8.26 -14.88
N GLY A 202 33.74 -9.21 -13.98
CA GLY A 202 32.44 -9.69 -13.56
C GLY A 202 32.41 -10.07 -12.10
N ALA A 203 31.21 -10.00 -11.52
CA ALA A 203 30.96 -10.39 -10.15
C ALA A 203 29.76 -11.35 -10.09
N GLN A 204 29.86 -12.37 -9.25
CA GLN A 204 28.79 -13.31 -8.98
C GLN A 204 28.36 -13.22 -7.53
N ILE A 205 27.05 -13.09 -7.32
CA ILE A 205 26.39 -13.16 -6.00
C ILE A 205 25.63 -14.48 -5.94
N PRO A 206 26.22 -15.57 -5.40
CA PRO A 206 25.71 -16.93 -5.58
C PRO A 206 24.35 -17.17 -4.93
N PHE A 207 24.00 -16.42 -3.88
CA PHE A 207 22.72 -16.55 -3.19
C PHE A 207 21.60 -15.71 -3.80
N LEU A 208 21.88 -14.85 -4.78
CA LEU A 208 20.90 -13.88 -5.29
C LEU A 208 19.68 -14.59 -5.91
N GLY A 209 19.92 -15.62 -6.73
CA GLY A 209 18.85 -16.45 -7.29
C GLY A 209 18.06 -17.20 -6.22
N ALA A 210 18.74 -17.80 -5.25
CA ALA A 210 18.08 -18.52 -4.14
C ALA A 210 17.23 -17.59 -3.27
N LEU A 211 17.71 -16.36 -3.04
CA LEU A 211 16.99 -15.32 -2.31
C LEU A 211 15.73 -14.89 -3.08
N GLY A 212 15.84 -14.69 -4.40
CA GLY A 212 14.69 -14.40 -5.27
C GLY A 212 13.63 -15.52 -5.22
N ILE A 213 14.04 -16.78 -5.36
CA ILE A 213 13.14 -17.94 -5.25
C ILE A 213 12.55 -18.03 -3.84
N GLY A 214 13.34 -17.83 -2.80
CA GLY A 214 12.89 -17.84 -1.41
C GLY A 214 11.78 -16.82 -1.17
N LEU A 215 11.98 -15.57 -1.62
CA LEU A 215 10.97 -14.51 -1.58
C LEU A 215 9.67 -14.93 -2.29
N LEU A 216 9.77 -15.52 -3.48
CA LEU A 216 8.58 -16.01 -4.19
C LEU A 216 7.84 -17.10 -3.41
N VAL A 217 8.56 -18.10 -2.90
CA VAL A 217 7.97 -19.21 -2.13
C VAL A 217 7.29 -18.70 -0.86
N PHE A 218 7.96 -17.85 -0.07
CA PHE A 218 7.38 -17.25 1.12
C PHE A 218 6.20 -16.34 0.79
N GLY A 219 6.30 -15.56 -0.30
CA GLY A 219 5.19 -14.76 -0.81
C GLY A 219 3.95 -15.59 -1.13
N ILE A 220 4.12 -16.73 -1.80
CA ILE A 220 3.03 -17.68 -2.09
C ILE A 220 2.46 -18.28 -0.79
N ILE A 221 3.31 -18.71 0.14
CA ILE A 221 2.88 -19.27 1.43
C ILE A 221 2.03 -18.25 2.21
N PHE A 222 2.47 -17.00 2.29
CA PHE A 222 1.74 -15.92 2.96
C PHE A 222 0.41 -15.63 2.28
N LEU A 223 0.36 -15.69 0.94
CA LEU A 223 -0.89 -15.57 0.20
C LEU A 223 -1.86 -16.70 0.55
N PHE A 224 -1.40 -17.95 0.58
CA PHE A 224 -2.22 -19.09 0.98
C PHE A 224 -2.72 -18.97 2.43
N LEU A 225 -1.85 -18.57 3.36
CA LEU A 225 -2.23 -18.31 4.76
C LEU A 225 -3.30 -17.22 4.86
N ALA A 226 -3.15 -16.13 4.11
CA ALA A 226 -4.16 -15.07 4.05
C ALA A 226 -5.51 -15.60 3.54
N ILE A 227 -5.50 -16.38 2.46
CA ILE A 227 -6.71 -17.00 1.90
C ILE A 227 -7.39 -17.92 2.93
N ILE A 228 -6.62 -18.77 3.63
CA ILE A 228 -7.15 -19.65 4.68
C ILE A 228 -7.80 -18.83 5.79
N LEU A 229 -7.14 -17.77 6.27
CA LEU A 229 -7.68 -16.90 7.30
C LEU A 229 -8.98 -16.19 6.85
N PHE A 230 -9.03 -15.72 5.61
CA PHE A 230 -10.25 -15.14 5.04
C PHE A 230 -11.37 -16.17 4.90
N VAL A 231 -11.08 -17.41 4.48
CA VAL A 231 -12.07 -18.50 4.41
C VAL A 231 -12.61 -18.86 5.80
N ILE A 232 -11.74 -18.94 6.81
CA ILE A 232 -12.14 -19.17 8.22
C ILE A 232 -13.02 -18.03 8.72
N ALA A 233 -12.66 -16.78 8.43
CA ALA A 233 -13.48 -15.62 8.79
C ALA A 233 -14.86 -15.66 8.11
N ALA A 234 -14.90 -16.04 6.83
CA ALA A 234 -16.09 -16.11 5.99
C ALA A 234 -17.05 -17.27 6.33
N LYS A 235 -16.54 -18.41 6.83
CA LYS A 235 -17.37 -19.56 7.28
C LYS A 235 -18.10 -19.22 8.59
N GLY A 236 -19.13 -18.38 8.52
CA GLY A 236 -20.13 -18.18 9.57
C GLY A 236 -21.47 -18.82 9.18
N LYS A 237 -22.14 -19.51 10.12
CA LYS A 237 -23.46 -20.13 9.89
C LYS A 237 -24.41 -19.14 9.18
N ARG A 238 -24.85 -19.51 7.96
CA ARG A 238 -25.94 -18.83 7.22
C ARG A 238 -27.14 -18.72 8.18
N LYS A 239 -27.63 -17.50 8.44
CA LYS A 239 -28.87 -17.33 9.23
C LYS A 239 -30.09 -17.70 8.37
N PRO A 240 -31.15 -18.25 8.98
CA PRO A 240 -32.37 -18.65 8.28
C PRO A 240 -33.05 -17.45 7.64
N ARG A 241 -33.77 -17.73 6.55
CA ARG A 241 -34.61 -16.79 5.77
C ARG A 241 -35.56 -16.05 6.71
N ILE A 242 -35.32 -14.75 6.96
CA ILE A 242 -36.27 -13.90 7.69
C ILE A 242 -37.27 -13.33 6.68
N GLU A 243 -38.52 -13.61 7.01
CA GLU A 243 -39.77 -13.27 6.36
C GLU A 243 -39.98 -11.75 6.26
N ARG A 244 -40.60 -11.29 5.16
CA ARG A 244 -40.87 -9.87 4.90
C ARG A 244 -41.93 -9.37 5.90
N TYR A 245 -41.60 -8.38 6.73
CA TYR A 245 -42.64 -7.57 7.36
C TYR A 245 -42.98 -6.37 6.48
N ARG A 246 -44.24 -6.34 6.02
CA ARG A 246 -44.90 -5.21 5.35
C ARG A 246 -45.39 -4.25 6.45
N ILE A 247 -44.82 -3.05 6.55
CA ILE A 247 -45.34 -2.01 7.44
C ILE A 247 -46.45 -1.26 6.71
N TYR A 248 -47.71 -1.47 7.14
CA TYR A 248 -48.80 -0.55 6.83
C TYR A 248 -48.55 0.78 7.57
N LYS A 249 -48.71 1.90 6.86
CA LYS A 249 -48.79 3.22 7.46
C LYS A 249 -50.28 3.47 7.72
N ASP A 250 -50.73 3.25 8.96
CA ASP A 250 -52.06 3.66 9.37
C ASP A 250 -52.14 5.19 9.34
N HIS A 251 -52.95 5.71 8.43
CA HIS A 251 -53.97 6.74 8.66
C HIS A 251 -54.81 6.91 7.39
N VAL A 252 -55.54 5.86 7.01
CA VAL A 252 -56.91 5.88 6.46
C VAL A 252 -57.41 4.44 6.67
N ALA A 253 -58.49 4.25 7.42
CA ALA A 253 -59.10 2.93 7.57
C ALA A 253 -59.62 2.43 6.21
N PRO A 254 -59.35 1.17 5.82
CA PRO A 254 -60.23 0.41 4.98
C PRO A 254 -61.04 -0.57 5.83
N ILE A 255 -62.33 -0.55 5.57
CA ILE A 255 -63.37 -1.41 6.06
C ILE A 255 -63.10 -2.86 5.58
N VAL A 256 -63.40 -3.86 6.43
CA VAL A 256 -63.69 -5.29 6.08
C VAL A 256 -62.44 -6.18 5.83
N LYS A 257 -62.26 -7.43 6.33
CA LYS A 257 -63.16 -8.52 6.81
C LYS A 257 -62.38 -9.41 7.80
N SER A 258 -62.97 -9.77 8.94
CA SER A 258 -62.59 -10.99 9.66
C SER A 258 -63.40 -12.17 9.11
N ASP A 259 -62.78 -13.35 9.07
CA ASP A 259 -63.27 -14.59 8.45
C ASP A 259 -64.39 -15.33 9.22
N HIS A 260 -65.29 -14.60 9.87
CA HIS A 260 -66.51 -15.18 10.43
C HIS A 260 -67.75 -14.43 9.96
N PRO A 261 -68.46 -14.95 8.93
CA PRO A 261 -69.69 -14.34 8.49
C PRO A 261 -70.81 -14.65 9.49
N ASP A 262 -71.48 -13.56 9.84
CA ASP A 262 -72.88 -13.49 10.26
C ASP A 262 -73.19 -13.68 11.74
N VAL A 263 -72.47 -12.95 12.59
CA VAL A 263 -73.04 -12.46 13.84
C VAL A 263 -73.22 -10.95 13.72
N ARG A 264 -74.47 -10.50 13.54
CA ARG A 264 -74.79 -9.06 13.56
C ARG A 264 -75.12 -8.67 15.00
N PHE A 265 -74.77 -7.45 15.40
CA PHE A 265 -75.15 -6.90 16.70
C PHE A 265 -75.97 -5.63 16.48
N CYS A 266 -76.93 -5.38 17.37
CA CYS A 266 -77.74 -4.17 17.32
C CYS A 266 -76.85 -2.96 17.63
N ALA A 267 -76.87 -1.95 16.76
CA ALA A 267 -76.11 -0.72 16.95
C ALA A 267 -76.62 0.13 18.13
N ASN A 268 -77.86 -0.10 18.59
CA ASN A 268 -78.47 0.65 19.69
C ASN A 268 -78.20 0.00 21.06
N CYS A 269 -78.42 -1.32 21.21
CA CYS A 269 -78.30 -2.01 22.50
C CYS A 269 -77.19 -3.08 22.58
N GLY A 270 -76.50 -3.39 21.49
CA GLY A 270 -75.39 -4.35 21.46
C GLY A 270 -75.79 -5.83 21.52
N SER A 271 -77.09 -6.17 21.56
CA SER A 271 -77.56 -7.56 21.53
C SER A 271 -77.32 -8.22 20.17
N GLN A 272 -77.12 -9.53 20.17
CA GLN A 272 -76.92 -10.31 18.94
C GLN A 272 -78.23 -10.39 18.14
N LEU A 273 -78.15 -10.05 16.85
CA LEU A 273 -79.25 -10.06 15.89
C LEU A 273 -79.21 -11.35 15.07
N ASP A 274 -80.39 -11.86 14.77
CA ASP A 274 -80.56 -13.00 13.88
C ASP A 274 -80.41 -12.58 12.41
N ARG A 275 -79.99 -13.49 11.53
CA ARG A 275 -79.48 -13.14 10.18
C ARG A 275 -80.44 -12.31 9.32
N ASP A 276 -81.76 -12.47 9.52
CA ASP A 276 -82.84 -11.83 8.74
C ASP A 276 -83.86 -11.05 9.59
N SER A 277 -83.53 -10.73 10.85
CA SER A 277 -84.45 -10.00 11.72
C SER A 277 -84.56 -8.53 11.27
N ARG A 278 -85.72 -8.12 10.76
CA ARG A 278 -85.97 -6.72 10.36
C ARG A 278 -85.96 -5.73 11.53
N PHE A 279 -86.10 -6.24 12.76
CA PHE A 279 -86.09 -5.48 14.01
C PHE A 279 -85.34 -6.26 15.10
N CYS A 280 -84.69 -5.57 16.03
CA CYS A 280 -84.02 -6.18 17.18
C CYS A 280 -85.02 -6.77 18.19
N SER A 281 -84.85 -8.03 18.58
CA SER A 281 -85.72 -8.72 19.54
C SER A 281 -85.58 -8.24 20.99
N SER A 282 -84.47 -7.59 21.34
CA SER A 282 -84.24 -7.08 22.70
C SER A 282 -84.66 -5.62 22.90
N CYS A 283 -84.61 -4.78 21.85
CA CYS A 283 -84.90 -3.34 21.98
C CYS A 283 -85.83 -2.75 20.90
N GLY A 284 -86.18 -3.50 19.85
CA GLY A 284 -87.15 -3.08 18.83
C GLY A 284 -86.63 -2.28 17.62
N GLU A 285 -85.33 -2.01 17.51
CA GLU A 285 -84.75 -1.16 16.46
C GLU A 285 -84.70 -1.84 15.06
N PRO A 286 -85.13 -1.19 13.94
CA PRO A 286 -85.06 -1.75 12.59
C PRO A 286 -83.64 -1.85 11.99
N THR A 287 -83.40 -2.86 11.12
CA THR A 287 -82.08 -3.10 10.48
C THR A 287 -82.14 -2.96 8.95
N ILE A 288 -81.25 -2.16 8.34
CA ILE A 288 -81.27 -1.82 6.89
C ILE A 288 -80.50 -2.86 6.05
N SER A 289 -81.09 -3.34 4.95
CA SER A 289 -80.54 -4.29 3.97
C SER A 289 -80.51 -3.74 2.53
N ASP A 290 -79.62 -4.31 1.69
CA ASP A 290 -79.73 -4.55 0.22
C ASP A 290 -78.85 -3.76 -0.80
N GLY A 291 -77.97 -4.51 -1.51
CA GLY A 291 -77.91 -4.58 -3.00
C GLY A 291 -76.91 -3.74 -3.83
N ILE A 292 -76.03 -4.38 -4.63
CA ILE A 292 -75.42 -3.77 -5.86
C ILE A 292 -75.30 -4.82 -6.99
N PRO A 293 -75.82 -4.57 -8.22
CA PRO A 293 -75.44 -5.27 -9.45
C PRO A 293 -74.37 -4.52 -10.27
N SER A 294 -73.64 -5.32 -11.07
CA SER A 294 -72.51 -4.95 -11.94
C SER A 294 -72.90 -4.04 -13.12
N SER A 295 -72.11 -2.98 -13.41
CA SER A 295 -72.07 -2.35 -14.73
C SER A 295 -70.64 -2.03 -15.17
N LYS A 296 -70.20 -2.70 -16.24
CA LYS A 296 -69.07 -2.31 -17.09
C LYS A 296 -69.43 -1.05 -17.87
N ALA A 297 -68.83 0.10 -17.55
CA ALA A 297 -68.65 1.23 -18.46
C ALA A 297 -67.58 2.16 -17.87
N GLN A 298 -66.79 2.82 -18.73
CA GLN A 298 -65.68 3.73 -18.43
C GLN A 298 -64.30 3.09 -18.20
N VAL A 299 -63.68 2.64 -19.30
CA VAL A 299 -62.22 2.37 -19.39
C VAL A 299 -61.51 3.36 -20.32
N SER A 300 -62.21 4.36 -20.87
CA SER A 300 -61.63 5.26 -21.89
C SER A 300 -61.07 6.60 -21.40
N ASP A 301 -61.25 7.01 -20.14
CA ASP A 301 -60.83 8.36 -19.67
C ASP A 301 -59.63 8.40 -18.70
N ILE A 302 -59.02 7.27 -18.35
CA ILE A 302 -57.88 7.26 -17.41
C ILE A 302 -56.53 7.52 -18.12
N ARG A 303 -56.47 7.40 -19.45
CA ARG A 303 -55.18 7.39 -20.16
C ARG A 303 -54.53 8.77 -20.35
N SER A 304 -55.22 9.88 -20.06
CA SER A 304 -54.71 11.24 -20.28
C SER A 304 -54.38 12.03 -19.00
N GLN A 305 -54.75 11.55 -17.81
CA GLN A 305 -54.42 12.24 -16.54
C GLN A 305 -53.20 11.64 -15.82
N ASP A 306 -52.88 10.36 -16.02
CA ASP A 306 -51.72 9.73 -15.34
C ASP A 306 -50.36 10.10 -15.96
N GLN A 307 -50.31 10.65 -17.18
CA GLN A 307 -49.05 10.99 -17.84
C GLN A 307 -48.50 12.39 -17.51
N ALA A 308 -49.29 13.26 -16.87
CA ALA A 308 -48.85 14.62 -16.51
C ALA A 308 -48.25 14.73 -15.09
N GLN A 309 -48.25 13.65 -14.29
CA GLN A 309 -47.64 13.64 -12.94
C GLN A 309 -46.32 12.84 -12.84
N LEU A 310 -45.79 12.31 -13.94
CA LEU A 310 -44.54 11.53 -13.95
C LEU A 310 -43.28 12.33 -14.35
N THR A 311 -43.39 13.64 -14.55
CA THR A 311 -42.25 14.55 -14.87
C THR A 311 -41.85 15.46 -13.71
N GLY A 312 -42.48 15.32 -12.54
CA GLY A 312 -41.95 15.93 -11.31
C GLY A 312 -40.81 15.06 -10.77
N THR A 313 -39.58 15.56 -10.80
CA THR A 313 -38.54 15.06 -9.91
C THR A 313 -39.11 14.98 -8.50
N PRO A 314 -39.00 13.86 -7.78
CA PRO A 314 -39.49 13.78 -6.40
C PRO A 314 -38.82 14.91 -5.60
N GLN A 315 -39.58 15.94 -5.22
CA GLN A 315 -39.05 16.99 -4.38
C GLN A 315 -38.75 16.36 -3.03
N LEU A 316 -37.46 16.10 -2.78
CA LEU A 316 -36.93 15.64 -1.51
C LEU A 316 -37.43 16.61 -0.43
N PRO A 317 -37.96 16.12 0.72
CA PRO A 317 -38.39 17.01 1.79
C PRO A 317 -37.27 17.99 2.15
N GLN A 318 -37.51 19.28 1.94
CA GLN A 318 -36.52 20.36 2.05
C GLN A 318 -35.84 20.45 3.44
N ASN A 319 -36.44 19.82 4.45
CA ASN A 319 -35.92 19.76 5.82
C ASN A 319 -35.29 18.40 6.14
N SER A 320 -34.38 17.91 5.30
CA SER A 320 -33.67 16.65 5.59
C SER A 320 -32.20 16.66 5.18
N TYR A 321 -31.38 15.98 5.98
CA TYR A 321 -29.97 15.75 5.69
C TYR A 321 -29.82 14.68 4.62
N VAL A 322 -29.16 15.01 3.52
CA VAL A 322 -28.84 14.05 2.46
C VAL A 322 -27.55 13.30 2.83
N ILE A 323 -27.65 12.00 3.07
CA ILE A 323 -26.52 11.14 3.43
C ILE A 323 -25.60 10.99 2.21
N ALA A 324 -24.31 11.29 2.40
CA ALA A 324 -23.30 11.06 1.37
C ALA A 324 -23.05 9.56 1.19
N ASP A 325 -22.95 9.12 -0.05
CA ASP A 325 -22.60 7.75 -0.42
C ASP A 325 -21.12 7.44 -0.13
N TRP A 326 -20.78 6.15 -0.20
CA TRP A 326 -19.43 5.68 0.10
C TRP A 326 -18.36 6.21 -0.86
N TRP A 327 -18.70 6.34 -2.16
CA TRP A 327 -17.73 6.77 -3.17
C TRP A 327 -17.42 8.25 -3.05
N THR A 328 -18.42 9.11 -2.84
CA THR A 328 -18.18 10.54 -2.60
C THR A 328 -17.32 10.76 -1.34
N ARG A 329 -17.54 9.97 -0.28
CA ARG A 329 -16.70 10.02 0.94
C ARG A 329 -15.27 9.52 0.72
N PHE A 330 -15.09 8.51 -0.15
CA PHE A 330 -13.77 8.02 -0.53
C PHE A 330 -12.98 9.08 -1.30
N TRP A 331 -13.59 9.71 -2.30
CA TRP A 331 -12.94 10.79 -3.06
C TRP A 331 -12.60 11.99 -2.19
N ALA A 332 -13.48 12.37 -1.25
CA ALA A 332 -13.18 13.41 -0.27
C ALA A 332 -11.90 13.10 0.52
N TRP A 333 -11.77 11.86 1.01
CA TRP A 333 -10.61 11.42 1.77
C TRP A 333 -9.33 11.34 0.92
N LEU A 334 -9.44 10.91 -0.34
CA LEU A 334 -8.29 10.86 -1.24
C LEU A 334 -7.77 12.27 -1.57
N ILE A 335 -8.67 13.24 -1.77
CA ILE A 335 -8.31 14.65 -1.97
C ILE A 335 -7.57 15.19 -0.73
N ASP A 336 -8.08 14.90 0.48
CA ASP A 336 -7.40 15.28 1.73
C ASP A 336 -5.96 14.70 1.78
N ILE A 337 -5.78 13.42 1.45
CA ILE A 337 -4.47 12.77 1.42
C ILE A 337 -3.53 13.45 0.43
N ILE A 338 -3.98 13.72 -0.79
CA ILE A 338 -3.12 14.33 -1.82
C ILE A 338 -2.68 15.73 -1.37
N ILE A 339 -3.62 16.56 -0.91
CA ILE A 339 -3.32 17.94 -0.50
C ILE A 339 -2.35 17.96 0.69
N ILE A 340 -2.66 17.19 1.74
CA ILE A 340 -1.86 17.22 2.97
C ILE A 340 -0.48 16.60 2.75
N ASN A 341 -0.38 15.51 1.98
CA ASN A 341 0.93 14.96 1.62
C ASN A 341 1.73 15.96 0.78
N MET A 342 1.13 16.62 -0.21
CA MET A 342 1.85 17.62 -1.00
C MET A 342 2.46 18.72 -0.11
N ILE A 343 1.78 19.13 0.95
CA ILE A 343 2.27 20.11 1.92
C ILE A 343 3.39 19.52 2.80
N ILE A 344 3.18 18.33 3.37
CA ILE A 344 4.15 17.67 4.26
C ILE A 344 5.44 17.36 3.50
N GLU A 345 5.32 16.82 2.29
CA GLU A 345 6.46 16.47 1.44
C GLU A 345 7.21 17.74 1.01
N SER A 346 6.52 18.80 0.59
CA SER A 346 7.16 20.09 0.26
C SER A 346 7.95 20.65 1.45
N PHE A 347 7.36 20.60 2.65
CA PHE A 347 8.03 21.06 3.86
C PHE A 347 9.21 20.17 4.24
N ARG A 348 9.06 18.85 4.13
CA ARG A 348 10.13 17.89 4.42
C ARG A 348 11.32 18.10 3.50
N TRP A 349 11.09 18.27 2.19
CA TRP A 349 12.16 18.58 1.24
C TRP A 349 12.85 19.91 1.52
N THR A 350 12.10 20.95 1.90
CA THR A 350 12.66 22.24 2.29
C THR A 350 13.49 22.14 3.58
N LEU A 351 13.00 21.37 4.56
CA LEU A 351 13.69 21.15 5.83
C LEU A 351 14.97 20.34 5.61
N ILE A 352 14.92 19.26 4.81
CA ILE A 352 16.09 18.48 4.39
C ILE A 352 17.13 19.40 3.76
N ALA A 353 16.76 20.19 2.75
CA ALA A 353 17.67 21.12 2.07
C ALA A 353 18.26 22.19 3.01
N PHE A 354 17.52 22.61 4.04
CA PHE A 354 18.01 23.53 5.05
C PHE A 354 18.98 22.85 6.03
N THR A 355 18.66 21.65 6.51
CA THR A 355 19.46 20.94 7.52
C THR A 355 20.67 20.24 6.94
N SER A 356 20.63 19.82 5.66
CA SER A 356 21.77 19.20 4.98
C SER A 356 22.96 20.14 4.90
N ASN A 357 22.72 21.46 4.77
CA ASN A 357 23.76 22.48 4.81
C ASN A 357 24.44 22.66 6.18
N TRP A 358 23.82 22.17 7.26
CA TRP A 358 24.32 22.31 8.63
C TRP A 358 24.74 20.97 9.25
N GLY A 359 24.57 19.84 8.55
CA GLY A 359 25.02 18.51 8.99
C GLY A 359 24.30 17.93 10.21
N PHE A 360 23.14 18.49 10.62
CA PHE A 360 22.48 18.12 11.88
C PHE A 360 21.55 16.89 11.81
N ILE A 361 21.01 16.55 10.63
CA ILE A 361 20.02 15.46 10.46
C ILE A 361 20.22 14.81 9.08
N THR A 362 20.32 13.47 9.02
CA THR A 362 20.56 12.70 7.79
C THR A 362 19.27 12.41 7.01
N ASP A 363 19.38 12.21 5.69
CA ASP A 363 18.24 11.87 4.81
C ASP A 363 17.54 10.58 5.23
N SER A 364 18.31 9.61 5.72
CA SER A 364 17.83 8.33 6.26
C SER A 364 16.93 8.50 7.49
N PHE A 365 17.19 9.51 8.34
CA PHE A 365 16.33 9.83 9.48
C PHE A 365 14.97 10.36 8.99
N PHE A 366 14.95 11.28 8.04
CA PHE A 366 13.69 11.79 7.48
C PHE A 366 12.89 10.70 6.75
N PHE A 367 13.56 9.75 6.10
CA PHE A 367 12.94 8.58 5.48
C PHE A 367 12.36 7.60 6.52
N SER A 368 13.13 7.28 7.56
CA SER A 368 12.75 6.31 8.61
C SER A 368 11.60 6.80 9.48
N VAL A 369 11.61 8.08 9.88
CA VAL A 369 10.57 8.66 10.74
C VAL A 369 9.35 9.13 9.93
N GLY A 370 9.47 9.21 8.59
CA GLY A 370 8.45 9.73 7.68
C GLY A 370 7.10 9.01 7.74
N PHE A 371 7.10 7.67 7.79
CA PHE A 371 5.84 6.90 7.84
C PHE A 371 5.06 7.11 9.15
N SER A 372 5.76 7.15 10.28
CA SER A 372 5.16 7.31 11.62
C SER A 372 4.64 8.74 11.84
N ILE A 373 5.37 9.75 11.37
CA ILE A 373 4.96 11.16 11.45
C ILE A 373 3.76 11.45 10.54
N ASN A 374 3.73 10.87 9.34
CA ASN A 374 2.67 11.16 8.37
C ASN A 374 1.28 10.73 8.88
N GLY A 375 1.18 9.51 9.42
CA GLY A 375 -0.08 9.03 10.02
C GLY A 375 -0.54 9.89 11.20
N LEU A 376 0.40 10.32 12.06
CA LEU A 376 0.10 11.20 13.19
C LEU A 376 -0.31 12.61 12.73
N ALA A 377 0.36 13.17 11.73
CA ALA A 377 0.00 14.45 11.14
C ALA A 377 -1.40 14.41 10.52
N MET A 378 -1.73 13.33 9.79
CA MET A 378 -3.07 13.11 9.24
C MET A 378 -4.13 12.96 10.35
N LEU A 379 -3.81 12.26 11.44
CA LEU A 379 -4.69 12.16 12.60
C LEU A 379 -4.98 13.53 13.21
N ILE A 380 -3.92 14.33 13.45
CA ILE A 380 -4.03 15.68 13.99
C ILE A 380 -4.86 16.56 13.06
N TYR A 381 -4.56 16.54 11.76
CA TYR A 381 -5.29 17.28 10.73
C TYR A 381 -6.77 16.96 10.74
N PHE A 382 -7.14 15.67 10.62
CA PHE A 382 -8.55 15.27 10.59
C PHE A 382 -9.28 15.62 11.88
N THR A 383 -8.63 15.43 13.02
CA THR A 383 -9.19 15.75 14.34
C THR A 383 -9.47 17.24 14.47
N TYR A 384 -8.49 18.07 14.13
CA TYR A 384 -8.58 19.51 14.22
C TYR A 384 -9.61 20.08 13.24
N ALA A 385 -9.56 19.65 11.98
CA ALA A 385 -10.46 20.13 10.93
C ALA A 385 -11.92 19.74 11.22
N GLU A 386 -12.19 18.47 11.49
CA GLU A 386 -13.55 18.00 11.79
C GLU A 386 -14.05 18.49 13.15
N GLY A 387 -13.18 18.63 14.15
CA GLY A 387 -13.54 19.11 15.48
C GLY A 387 -13.94 20.58 15.52
N ASN A 388 -13.21 21.45 14.81
CA ASN A 388 -13.46 22.90 14.86
C ASN A 388 -14.40 23.39 13.75
N TYR A 389 -14.25 22.84 12.54
CA TYR A 389 -14.97 23.32 11.36
C TYR A 389 -16.07 22.36 10.89
N GLY A 390 -16.12 21.14 11.44
CA GLY A 390 -17.08 20.11 11.02
C GLY A 390 -16.83 19.57 9.61
N THR A 391 -15.73 19.94 8.97
CA THR A 391 -15.38 19.53 7.60
C THR A 391 -13.87 19.55 7.40
N THR A 392 -13.41 18.84 6.37
CA THR A 392 -12.01 18.76 5.92
C THR A 392 -11.90 19.44 4.55
N LEU A 393 -10.70 19.64 4.01
CA LEU A 393 -10.50 20.35 2.74
C LEU A 393 -11.13 19.58 1.57
N GLY A 394 -10.88 18.28 1.48
CA GLY A 394 -11.46 17.39 0.48
C GLY A 394 -12.97 17.22 0.65
N LYS A 395 -13.47 17.19 1.89
CA LYS A 395 -14.92 17.22 2.14
C LYS A 395 -15.54 18.55 1.74
N GLN A 396 -14.88 19.66 2.02
CA GLN A 396 -15.34 20.99 1.63
C GLN A 396 -15.39 21.13 0.11
N ALA A 397 -14.40 20.60 -0.61
CA ALA A 397 -14.38 20.57 -2.07
C ALA A 397 -15.58 19.83 -2.67
N LEU A 398 -16.08 18.79 -1.98
CA LEU A 398 -17.26 18.02 -2.39
C LEU A 398 -18.56 18.45 -1.69
N GLY A 399 -18.57 19.57 -0.98
CA GLY A 399 -19.77 20.08 -0.30
C GLY A 399 -20.27 19.24 0.88
N LEU A 400 -19.38 18.49 1.53
CA LEU A 400 -19.68 17.58 2.63
C LEU A 400 -19.43 18.20 4.01
N VAL A 401 -20.18 17.72 5.00
CA VAL A 401 -20.03 18.08 6.42
C VAL A 401 -20.21 16.84 7.31
N VAL A 402 -19.50 16.81 8.43
CA VAL A 402 -19.63 15.79 9.47
C VAL A 402 -20.47 16.36 10.61
N ILE A 403 -21.56 15.67 10.93
CA ILE A 403 -22.46 15.98 12.03
C ILE A 403 -22.69 14.74 12.87
N LYS A 404 -23.23 14.91 14.07
CA LYS A 404 -23.70 13.79 14.88
C LYS A 404 -25.02 13.23 14.36
N GLU A 405 -25.36 12.02 14.81
CA GLU A 405 -26.67 11.40 14.55
C GLU A 405 -27.87 12.25 15.01
N ASN A 406 -27.68 13.10 16.03
CA ASN A 406 -28.71 14.03 16.53
C ASN A 406 -28.73 15.38 15.78
N GLY A 407 -27.89 15.57 14.74
CA GLY A 407 -27.80 16.80 13.97
C GLY A 407 -26.86 17.87 14.53
N GLU A 408 -26.31 17.67 15.73
CA GLU A 408 -25.36 18.60 16.34
C GLU A 408 -23.98 18.53 15.69
N LYS A 409 -23.14 19.53 15.96
CA LYS A 409 -21.74 19.53 15.53
C LYS A 409 -20.96 18.44 16.28
N SER A 410 -20.04 17.77 15.57
CA SER A 410 -19.12 16.81 16.18
C SER A 410 -18.19 17.54 17.17
N THR A 411 -18.00 16.96 18.35
CA THR A 411 -17.03 17.50 19.32
C THR A 411 -15.62 17.05 18.99
N PHE A 412 -14.61 17.72 19.54
CA PHE A 412 -13.20 17.41 19.27
C PHE A 412 -12.83 15.95 19.58
N GLY A 413 -13.28 15.41 20.73
CA GLY A 413 -13.00 14.02 21.12
C GLY A 413 -13.65 12.99 20.20
N GLU A 414 -14.87 13.24 19.74
CA GLU A 414 -15.57 12.38 18.78
C GLU A 414 -14.93 12.44 17.39
N SER A 415 -14.49 13.64 16.98
CA SER A 415 -13.73 13.82 15.75
C SER A 415 -12.39 13.07 15.81
N ALA A 416 -11.71 13.05 16.97
CA ALA A 416 -10.48 12.28 17.16
C ALA A 416 -10.71 10.77 17.00
N ILE A 417 -11.73 10.22 17.66
CA ILE A 417 -12.10 8.81 17.55
C ILE A 417 -12.41 8.45 16.09
N SER A 418 -13.22 9.27 15.43
CA SER A 418 -13.56 9.12 14.01
C SER A 418 -12.33 9.20 13.09
N ALA A 419 -11.35 10.04 13.43
CA ALA A 419 -10.12 10.25 12.65
C ALA A 419 -9.16 9.06 12.72
N VAL A 420 -9.05 8.37 13.87
CA VAL A 420 -8.19 7.17 14.03
C VAL A 420 -8.51 6.12 12.96
N GLY A 421 -9.80 5.86 12.73
CA GLY A 421 -10.25 4.92 11.70
C GLY A 421 -9.75 5.30 10.31
N LYS A 422 -9.71 6.60 9.97
CA LYS A 422 -9.32 7.07 8.63
C LYS A 422 -7.81 7.19 8.44
N ALA A 423 -7.09 7.52 9.51
CA ALA A 423 -5.65 7.74 9.47
C ALA A 423 -4.86 6.42 9.50
N PHE A 424 -5.34 5.40 10.24
CA PHE A 424 -4.56 4.17 10.46
C PHE A 424 -5.26 2.89 10.02
N LEU A 425 -6.60 2.87 10.03
CA LEU A 425 -7.37 1.62 9.94
C LEU A 425 -8.40 1.63 8.81
N LEU A 426 -8.25 2.48 7.79
CA LEU A 426 -9.33 2.80 6.85
C LEU A 426 -9.95 1.58 6.16
N PRO A 427 -9.18 0.61 5.64
CA PRO A 427 -9.77 -0.59 5.04
C PRO A 427 -10.63 -1.38 6.04
N ILE A 428 -10.13 -1.56 7.26
CA ILE A 428 -10.80 -2.30 8.33
C ILE A 428 -12.03 -1.51 8.82
N ASP A 429 -11.89 -0.20 9.01
CA ASP A 429 -12.93 0.74 9.43
C ASP A 429 -14.13 0.73 8.46
N ILE A 430 -13.86 0.68 7.15
CA ILE A 430 -14.87 0.54 6.09
C ILE A 430 -15.51 -0.84 6.13
N ILE A 431 -14.72 -1.93 6.15
CA ILE A 431 -15.24 -3.30 6.10
C ILE A 431 -16.17 -3.56 7.30
N VAL A 432 -15.73 -3.21 8.51
CA VAL A 432 -16.53 -3.43 9.72
C VAL A 432 -17.76 -2.52 9.72
N GLY A 433 -17.64 -1.26 9.31
CA GLY A 433 -18.79 -0.36 9.14
C GLY A 433 -19.81 -0.87 8.13
N TYR A 434 -19.35 -1.42 7.00
CA TYR A 434 -20.21 -2.03 5.98
C TYR A 434 -21.02 -3.21 6.53
N PHE A 435 -20.39 -4.09 7.30
CA PHE A 435 -21.09 -5.20 7.95
C PHE A 435 -22.02 -4.76 9.10
N MET A 436 -21.82 -3.55 9.64
CA MET A 436 -22.62 -2.96 10.71
C MET A 436 -23.63 -1.92 10.19
N GLN A 437 -24.16 -2.07 8.97
CA GLN A 437 -25.10 -1.10 8.37
C GLN A 437 -26.48 -1.00 9.03
N ASP A 438 -26.75 -1.72 10.12
CA ASP A 438 -28.03 -1.66 10.84
C ASP A 438 -28.39 -0.22 11.21
N PRO A 439 -29.55 0.32 10.81
CA PRO A 439 -29.90 1.70 11.14
C PRO A 439 -29.99 1.89 12.68
N PRO A 440 -29.56 3.04 13.23
CA PRO A 440 -29.70 3.33 14.65
C PRO A 440 -31.14 3.20 15.14
N VAL A 441 -31.33 2.90 16.43
CA VAL A 441 -32.65 2.73 17.04
C VAL A 441 -33.50 3.99 16.80
N GLY A 442 -34.61 3.85 16.07
CA GLY A 442 -35.51 4.96 15.71
C GLY A 442 -35.35 5.49 14.28
N GLN A 443 -34.35 5.04 13.51
CA GLN A 443 -34.16 5.41 12.10
C GLN A 443 -34.51 4.27 11.15
N ARG A 444 -35.02 4.62 9.97
CA ARG A 444 -35.41 3.66 8.91
C ARG A 444 -34.33 3.48 7.82
N ILE A 445 -33.28 4.30 7.82
CA ILE A 445 -32.31 4.40 6.71
C ILE A 445 -30.88 4.19 7.23
N PRO A 446 -30.05 3.35 6.57
CA PRO A 446 -28.65 3.17 6.95
C PRO A 446 -27.83 4.44 6.68
N LEU A 447 -27.04 4.86 7.67
CA LEU A 447 -26.25 6.11 7.63
C LEU A 447 -24.90 6.00 6.90
N ASN A 448 -24.59 4.82 6.36
CA ASN A 448 -23.32 4.49 5.69
C ASN A 448 -22.08 4.81 6.56
N GLN A 449 -22.17 4.60 7.86
CA GLN A 449 -21.09 4.92 8.80
C GLN A 449 -19.99 3.85 8.75
N ARG A 450 -18.74 4.30 8.88
CA ARG A 450 -17.61 3.43 9.21
C ARG A 450 -17.63 3.05 10.69
N LEU A 451 -16.87 2.04 11.10
CA LEU A 451 -16.79 1.57 12.49
C LEU A 451 -16.52 2.72 13.47
N PHE A 452 -15.46 3.49 13.25
CA PHE A 452 -15.05 4.57 14.15
C PHE A 452 -16.02 5.76 14.11
N GLN A 453 -16.65 6.01 12.96
CA GLN A 453 -17.75 6.97 12.85
C GLN A 453 -18.97 6.55 13.65
N ARG A 454 -19.30 5.26 13.66
CA ARG A 454 -20.40 4.72 14.46
C ARG A 454 -20.09 4.79 15.96
N ILE A 455 -18.86 4.48 16.36
CA ILE A 455 -18.43 4.62 17.77
C ILE A 455 -18.55 6.07 18.22
N SER A 456 -18.15 7.02 17.36
CA SER A 456 -18.25 8.44 17.63
C SER A 456 -19.62 9.06 17.32
N LYS A 457 -20.62 8.24 16.92
CA LYS A 457 -21.97 8.67 16.48
C LYS A 457 -21.96 9.80 15.43
N ASN A 458 -20.95 9.80 14.58
CA ASN A 458 -20.78 10.78 13.51
C ASN A 458 -21.34 10.24 12.19
N VAL A 459 -21.92 11.12 11.38
CA VAL A 459 -22.41 10.83 10.05
C VAL A 459 -21.94 11.92 9.08
N THR A 460 -21.71 11.55 7.82
CA THR A 460 -21.29 12.49 6.78
C THR A 460 -22.44 12.74 5.82
N VAL A 461 -22.81 14.00 5.67
CA VAL A 461 -23.96 14.46 4.90
C VAL A 461 -23.54 15.59 3.97
N PHE A 462 -24.32 15.85 2.93
CA PHE A 462 -24.16 17.06 2.14
C PHE A 462 -24.54 18.29 2.97
N ARG A 463 -23.81 19.39 2.76
CA ARG A 463 -24.02 20.65 3.49
C ARG A 463 -25.47 21.14 3.25
N PRO A 464 -26.24 21.41 4.32
CA PRO A 464 -27.59 21.96 4.18
C PRO A 464 -27.56 23.36 3.55
N LEU A 465 -28.65 23.74 2.88
CA LEU A 465 -28.80 25.09 2.35
C LEU A 465 -28.82 26.12 3.49
N PRO A 466 -28.25 27.33 3.30
CA PRO A 466 -28.27 28.38 4.31
C PRO A 466 -29.70 28.68 4.78
N GLY A 467 -29.95 28.66 6.10
CA GLY A 467 -31.26 28.93 6.70
C GLY A 467 -32.19 27.72 6.88
N SER A 468 -31.82 26.53 6.39
CA SER A 468 -32.58 25.29 6.62
C SER A 468 -32.32 24.71 8.02
N LYS A 469 -33.38 24.17 8.65
CA LYS A 469 -33.31 23.37 9.89
C LYS A 469 -33.82 21.95 9.59
N PRO A 470 -32.94 21.01 9.21
CA PRO A 470 -33.36 19.66 8.84
C PRO A 470 -33.83 18.86 10.06
N GLU A 471 -34.91 18.09 9.92
CA GLU A 471 -35.53 17.31 11.01
C GLU A 471 -35.32 15.78 10.85
N GLY A 472 -34.66 15.34 9.78
CA GLY A 472 -34.43 13.92 9.52
C GLY A 472 -33.36 13.64 8.44
N PHE A 473 -33.14 12.37 8.12
CA PHE A 473 -32.14 11.93 7.13
C PHE A 473 -32.79 11.30 5.89
N LEU A 474 -32.17 11.50 4.72
CA LEU A 474 -32.51 10.85 3.45
C LEU A 474 -31.29 10.18 2.83
N SER A 475 -31.50 9.05 2.16
CA SER A 475 -30.47 8.41 1.34
C SER A 475 -30.48 8.99 -0.06
N ALA A 476 -29.36 9.58 -0.50
CA ALA A 476 -29.14 9.84 -1.92
C ALA A 476 -28.75 8.53 -2.60
N LYS A 477 -29.65 7.94 -3.38
CA LYS A 477 -29.24 7.10 -4.50
C LYS A 477 -29.04 8.02 -5.69
N ILE A 478 -27.80 8.38 -5.96
CA ILE A 478 -27.44 8.96 -7.25
C ILE A 478 -27.50 7.79 -8.24
N TYR A 479 -28.60 7.69 -8.97
CA TYR A 479 -28.64 6.85 -10.16
C TYR A 479 -27.80 7.58 -11.21
N GLY A 480 -26.57 7.10 -11.41
CA GLY A 480 -25.75 7.39 -12.59
C GLY A 480 -26.08 6.39 -13.68
#